data_AF-A0A5K1CWV1-F1
#
_entry.id   AF-A0A5K1CWV1-F1
#
_cell.length_a   1.000
_cell.length_b   1.000
_cell.length_c   1.000
_cell.angle_alpha   90.00
_cell.angle_beta   90.00
_cell.angle_gamma   90.00
#
_symmetry.space_group_name_H-M   'P 1'
#
loop_
_entity.id
_entity.type
_entity.pdbx_description
1 polymer ?
#
loop_
_entity_poly.entity_id
_entity_poly.type
_entity_poly.pdbx_seq_one_letter_code
_entity_poly.pdbx_strand_id
1 'polypeptide(L)' 'LEQESGFFFNMKHFEDQVQAGEWEEVERYLGGFTKVEDNRYSMKIFFEIRKQKYLEALD' A
#
# COMPACT_ATOMS: atom_id res chain seq x y z
N LEU A 1 -8.37 13.58 3.00
CA LEU A 1 -9.69 13.43 2.34
C LEU A 1 -9.94 12.02 1.83
N GLU A 2 -9.26 11.51 0.80
CA GLU A 2 -9.51 10.13 0.30
C GLU A 2 -9.20 9.06 1.36
N GLN A 3 -7.95 9.02 1.85
CA GLN A 3 -7.49 8.09 2.89
C GLN A 3 -8.25 8.23 4.22
N GLU A 4 -8.55 9.46 4.63
CA GLU A 4 -9.24 9.73 5.91
C GLU A 4 -10.74 9.39 5.86
N SER A 5 -11.35 9.41 4.67
CA SER A 5 -12.76 9.09 4.51
C SER A 5 -13.01 7.63 4.13
N GLY A 6 -12.03 6.97 3.48
CA GLY A 6 -12.13 5.59 3.04
C GLY A 6 -13.15 5.33 1.91
N PHE A 7 -13.79 6.38 1.36
CA PHE A 7 -14.89 6.23 0.40
C PHE A 7 -14.45 5.97 -1.04
N PHE A 8 -13.26 6.42 -1.41
CA PHE A 8 -12.74 6.28 -2.77
C PHE A 8 -11.26 5.93 -2.74
N PHE A 9 -10.92 4.80 -3.36
CA PHE A 9 -9.54 4.38 -3.57
C PHE A 9 -9.06 4.85 -4.94
N ASN A 10 -8.06 5.74 -4.95
CA ASN A 10 -7.49 6.31 -6.16
C ASN A 10 -6.35 5.42 -6.68
N MET A 11 -6.68 4.56 -7.63
CA MET A 11 -5.71 3.63 -8.25
C MET A 11 -4.52 4.35 -8.88
N LYS A 12 -4.75 5.49 -9.56
CA LYS A 12 -3.66 6.24 -10.20
C LYS A 12 -2.66 6.77 -9.18
N HIS A 13 -3.17 7.39 -8.11
CA HIS A 13 -2.30 7.87 -7.03
C HIS A 13 -1.49 6.72 -6.41
N PHE A 14 -2.15 5.59 -6.13
CA PHE A 14 -1.48 4.41 -5.59
C PHE A 14 -0.37 3.89 -6.52
N GLU A 15 -0.65 3.76 -7.82
CA GLU A 15 0.34 3.35 -8.83
C GLU A 15 1.52 4.31 -8.90
N ASP A 16 1.26 5.62 -8.90
CA ASP A 16 2.31 6.65 -8.92
C ASP A 16 3.23 6.55 -7.69
N GLN A 17 2.68 6.30 -6.49
CA GLN A 17 3.48 6.12 -5.26
C GLN A 17 4.29 4.81 -5.28
N VAL A 18 3.70 3.72 -5.76
CA VAL A 18 4.39 2.42 -5.88
C VAL A 18 5.55 2.52 -6.88
N GLN A 19 5.34 3.18 -8.03
CA GLN A 19 6.41 3.37 -9.03
C GLN A 19 7.53 4.29 -8.53
N ALA A 20 7.21 5.25 -7.66
CA ALA A 20 8.19 6.12 -7.03
C ALA A 20 9.00 5.44 -5.91
N GLY A 21 8.59 4.26 -5.43
CA GLY A 21 9.23 3.57 -4.30
C GLY A 21 8.91 4.21 -2.94
N GLU A 22 7.84 5.01 -2.85
CA GLU A 22 7.42 5.73 -1.63
C GLU A 22 6.68 4.79 -0.66
N TRP A 23 7.36 3.75 -0.20
CA TRP A 23 6.76 2.62 0.51
C TRP A 23 6.02 3.00 1.81
N GLU A 24 6.47 4.04 2.51
CA GLU A 24 5.78 4.55 3.70
C GLU A 24 4.42 5.17 3.34
N GLU A 25 4.35 5.92 2.23
CA GLU A 25 3.10 6.51 1.75
C GLU A 25 2.15 5.44 1.23
N VAL A 26 2.67 4.44 0.51
CA VAL A 26 1.90 3.29 0.02
C VAL A 26 1.22 2.54 1.16
N GLU A 27 1.95 2.21 2.23
CA GLU A 27 1.37 1.55 3.41
C GLU A 27 0.39 2.47 4.16
N ARG A 28 0.72 3.76 4.30
CA ARG A 28 -0.15 4.75 4.95
C ARG A 28 -1.48 4.89 4.21
N TYR A 29 -1.45 5.05 2.89
CA TYR A 29 -2.63 5.20 2.04
C TYR A 29 -3.52 3.95 2.11
N LEU A 30 -2.94 2.75 1.92
CA LEU A 30 -3.67 1.48 2.04
C LEU A 30 -4.32 1.30 3.42
N GLY A 31 -3.63 1.72 4.48
CA GLY A 31 -4.12 1.67 5.86
C GLY A 31 -5.42 2.44 6.10
N GLY A 32 -5.76 3.41 5.24
CA GLY A 32 -7.04 4.12 5.26
C GLY A 32 -8.24 3.29 4.78
N PHE A 33 -7.99 2.19 4.05
CA PHE A 33 -9.02 1.37 3.43
C PHE A 33 -9.07 -0.06 3.98
N THR A 34 -7.93 -0.59 4.41
CA THR A 34 -7.85 -1.92 4.99
C THR A 34 -6.63 -2.09 5.89
N LYS A 35 -6.73 -2.97 6.88
CA LYS A 35 -5.64 -3.46 7.71
C LYS A 35 -5.10 -4.78 7.16
N VAL A 36 -3.87 -5.10 7.57
CA VAL A 36 -3.16 -6.33 7.16
C VAL A 36 -3.99 -7.60 7.43
N GLU A 37 -4.76 -7.61 8.52
CA GLU A 37 -5.48 -8.77 9.02
C GLU A 37 -6.96 -8.84 8.63
N ASP A 38 -7.49 -7.85 7.91
CA ASP A 38 -8.93 -7.79 7.60
C ASP A 38 -9.40 -9.00 6.75
N ASN A 39 -8.57 -9.43 5.80
CA ASN A 39 -8.84 -10.59 4.94
C ASN A 39 -7.57 -11.06 4.23
N ARG A 40 -7.67 -12.21 3.52
CA ARG A 40 -6.53 -12.82 2.81
C ARG A 40 -5.98 -11.96 1.66
N TYR A 41 -6.80 -11.11 1.03
CA TYR A 41 -6.35 -10.21 -0.03
C TYR A 41 -5.53 -9.06 0.54
N SER A 42 -6.01 -8.42 1.62
CA SER A 42 -5.26 -7.38 2.32
C SER A 42 -3.91 -7.91 2.79
N MET A 43 -3.89 -9.09 3.43
CA MET A 43 -2.64 -9.74 3.85
C MET A 43 -1.67 -9.95 2.67
N LYS A 44 -2.17 -10.40 1.51
CA LYS A 44 -1.35 -10.60 0.32
C LYS A 44 -0.80 -9.29 -0.24
N ILE A 45 -1.60 -8.22 -0.28
CA ILE A 45 -1.17 -6.91 -0.78
C ILE A 45 -0.02 -6.36 0.06
N PHE A 46 -0.18 -6.32 1.39
CA PHE A 46 0.87 -5.86 2.30
C PHE A 46 2.13 -6.75 2.22
N PHE A 47 1.95 -8.06 2.04
CA PHE A 47 3.07 -8.98 1.87
C PHE A 47 3.91 -8.64 0.63
N GLU A 48 3.28 -8.47 -0.54
CA GLU A 48 4.03 -8.18 -1.77
C GLU A 48 4.74 -6.82 -1.71
N ILE A 49 4.12 -5.79 -1.11
CA ILE A 49 4.75 -4.48 -0.91
C ILE A 49 6.00 -4.59 -0.03
N ARG A 50 5.88 -5.27 1.13
CA ARG A 50 7.00 -5.43 2.07
C ARG A 50 8.10 -6.31 1.49
N LYS A 51 7.74 -7.33 0.71
CA LYS A 51 8.68 -8.17 -0.01
C LYS A 51 9.46 -7.34 -1.04
N GLN A 52 8.79 -6.49 -1.83
CA GLN A 52 9.45 -5.64 -2.80
C GLN A 52 10.41 -4.65 -2.11
N LYS A 53 9.94 -3.95 -1.07
CA LYS A 53 10.78 -3.07 -0.24
C LYS A 53 12.01 -3.79 0.34
N TYR A 54 11.85 -5.04 0.77
CA TYR A 54 12.96 -5.86 1.28
C TYR A 54 13.96 -6.21 0.18
N LEU A 55 13.49 -6.60 -1.01
CA LEU A 55 14.35 -6.92 -2.15
C LEU A 55 15.15 -5.70 -2.62
N GLU A 56 14.53 -4.51 -2.65
CA GLU A 56 15.21 -3.25 -3.00
C GLU A 56 16.27 -2.84 -1.98
N ALA A 57 16.11 -3.19 -0.71
CA ALA A 57 17.11 -2.94 0.31
C ALA A 57 18.30 -3.91 0.27
N LEU A 58 18.18 -5.02 -0.47
CA LEU A 58 19.24 -6.00 -0.68
C LEU A 58 20.09 -5.75 -1.93
N ASP A 59 19.59 -4.95 -2.88
CA ASP A 59 20.30 -4.50 -4.08
C ASP A 59 21.24 -3.33 -3.76
#